data_AF-A0A3B9L850-F1
#
_entry.id   AF-A0A3B9L850-F1
#
_cell.length_a   1.000
_cell.length_b   1.000
_cell.length_c   1.000
_cell.angle_alpha   90.00
_cell.angle_beta   90.00
_cell.angle_gamma   90.00
#
_symmetry.space_group_name_H-M   'P 1'
#
loop_
_entity.id
_entity.type
_entity.pdbx_description
1 polymer ?
#
loop_
_entity_poly.entity_id
_entity_poly.type
_entity_poly.pdbx_seq_one_letter_code
_entity_poly.pdbx_strand_id
1 'polypeptide(L)'
;DRFAEWPIKIAEISRFRTAKEQAESIKDLANGKIDIIIGTHRLIQKDVKFKNLGLAILDEEHRFGVRQKEQMKALRAEVDVLTLTATPIPRTLSMAMEGLREFSVISTPPQKRLAIKTFHTDYSEGIIREAVTREFKRGGQVYFLHNEVDTI
;
A
#
# COMPACT_ATOMS: atom_id res chain seq x y z
N ASP A 1 -3.04 -15.61 -6.02
CA ASP A 1 -3.77 -16.11 -7.20
C ASP A 1 -5.29 -15.90 -7.14
N ARG A 2 -5.77 -14.66 -7.02
CA ARG A 2 -7.23 -14.40 -6.97
C ARG A 2 -7.90 -14.44 -8.34
N PHE A 3 -7.16 -14.13 -9.41
CA PHE A 3 -7.66 -14.02 -10.77
C PHE A 3 -7.09 -15.09 -11.71
N ALA A 4 -6.46 -16.14 -11.18
CA ALA A 4 -5.77 -17.14 -11.99
C ALA A 4 -6.70 -17.91 -12.95
N GLU A 5 -7.97 -18.07 -12.57
CA GLU A 5 -8.99 -18.74 -13.39
C GLU A 5 -9.74 -17.79 -14.34
N TRP A 6 -9.43 -16.49 -14.29
CA TRP A 6 -10.11 -15.47 -15.07
C TRP A 6 -9.23 -15.00 -16.22
N PRO A 7 -9.80 -14.67 -17.39
CA PRO A 7 -9.04 -14.14 -18.53
C PRO A 7 -8.69 -12.66 -18.31
N ILE A 8 -8.08 -12.34 -17.17
CA ILE A 8 -7.69 -10.98 -16.76
C ILE A 8 -6.17 -10.90 -16.82
N LYS A 9 -5.64 -9.99 -17.64
CA LYS A 9 -4.20 -9.75 -17.70
C LYS A 9 -3.78 -8.77 -16.61
N ILE A 10 -2.99 -9.26 -15.68
CA ILE A 10 -2.40 -8.46 -14.59
C ILE A 10 -0.92 -8.21 -14.90
N ALA A 11 -0.50 -6.95 -14.75
CA ALA A 11 0.90 -6.56 -14.84
C ALA A 11 1.35 -5.79 -13.61
N GLU A 12 2.66 -5.76 -13.38
CA GLU A 12 3.27 -5.06 -12.24
C GLU A 12 4.37 -4.11 -12.73
N ILE A 13 4.40 -2.89 -12.20
CA ILE A 13 5.50 -1.94 -12.39
C ILE A 13 6.12 -1.60 -11.03
N SER A 14 7.30 -2.16 -10.78
CA SER A 14 8.07 -1.92 -9.56
C SER A 14 9.57 -1.94 -9.86
N ARG A 15 10.38 -1.56 -8.85
CA ARG A 15 11.84 -1.60 -8.92
C ARG A 15 12.43 -3.00 -9.14
N PHE A 16 11.61 -4.05 -9.01
CA PHE A 16 12.03 -5.43 -9.18
C PHE A 16 11.88 -5.92 -10.64
N ARG A 17 11.28 -5.12 -11.52
CA ARG A 17 11.16 -5.40 -12.96
C ARG A 17 12.26 -4.71 -13.75
N THR A 18 12.76 -5.38 -14.79
CA THR A 18 13.75 -4.82 -15.70
C THR A 18 13.16 -3.65 -16.50
N ALA A 19 14.02 -2.76 -16.99
CA ALA A 19 13.58 -1.63 -17.83
C ALA A 19 12.81 -2.09 -19.09
N LYS A 20 13.20 -3.24 -19.66
CA LYS A 20 12.53 -3.85 -20.82
C LYS A 20 11.09 -4.26 -20.49
N GLU A 21 10.90 -5.00 -19.40
CA GLU A 21 9.57 -5.45 -18.96
C GLU A 21 8.66 -4.27 -18.58
N GLN A 22 9.22 -3.23 -17.94
CA GLN A 22 8.47 -2.03 -17.62
C GLN A 22 8.02 -1.30 -18.89
N ALA A 23 8.91 -1.13 -19.87
CA ALA A 23 8.57 -0.47 -21.14
C ALA A 23 7.50 -1.26 -21.93
N GLU A 24 7.59 -2.58 -21.93
CA GLU A 24 6.58 -3.44 -22.54
C GLU A 24 5.23 -3.33 -21.83
N SER A 25 5.22 -3.33 -20.49
CA SER A 25 4.00 -3.16 -19.70
C SER A 25 3.33 -1.81 -19.96
N ILE A 26 4.10 -0.72 -20.04
CA ILE A 26 3.58 0.62 -20.36
C ILE A 26 2.98 0.66 -21.76
N LYS A 27 3.64 0.02 -22.74
CA LYS A 27 3.14 -0.08 -24.11
C LYS A 27 1.84 -0.88 -24.17
N ASP A 28 1.78 -2.02 -23.51
CA ASP A 28 0.59 -2.87 -23.48
C ASP A 28 -0.57 -2.21 -22.74
N LEU A 29 -0.29 -1.43 -21.69
CA LEU A 29 -1.27 -0.63 -20.96
C LEU A 29 -1.89 0.44 -21.86
N ALA A 30 -1.07 1.17 -22.63
CA ALA A 30 -1.54 2.17 -23.58
C ALA A 30 -2.38 1.56 -24.72
N ASN A 31 -2.11 0.31 -25.10
CA ASN A 31 -2.89 -0.43 -26.08
C ASN A 31 -4.16 -1.09 -25.50
N GLY A 32 -4.31 -1.07 -24.17
CA GLY A 32 -5.43 -1.69 -23.44
C GLY A 32 -5.40 -3.22 -23.47
N LYS A 33 -4.20 -3.81 -23.47
CA LYS A 33 -4.03 -5.26 -23.32
C LYS A 33 -3.95 -5.70 -21.85
N ILE A 34 -3.72 -4.76 -20.94
CA ILE A 34 -3.61 -5.00 -19.49
C ILE A 34 -4.90 -4.48 -18.86
N ASP A 35 -5.56 -5.35 -18.10
CA ASP A 35 -6.81 -5.03 -17.41
C ASP A 35 -6.53 -4.45 -16.02
N ILE A 36 -5.52 -4.99 -15.31
CA ILE A 36 -5.11 -4.54 -13.99
C ILE A 36 -3.61 -4.30 -13.98
N ILE A 37 -3.20 -3.10 -13.59
CA ILE A 37 -1.80 -2.79 -13.36
C ILE A 37 -1.57 -2.40 -11.91
N ILE A 38 -0.61 -3.06 -11.27
CA ILE A 38 -0.22 -2.80 -9.90
C ILE A 38 1.14 -2.14 -9.94
N GLY A 39 1.33 -1.05 -9.22
CA GLY A 39 2.63 -0.39 -9.22
C GLY A 39 2.75 0.67 -8.16
N THR A 40 3.97 1.19 -8.08
CA THR A 40 4.27 2.31 -7.20
C THR A 40 3.86 3.63 -7.86
N HIS A 41 4.30 4.75 -7.27
CA HIS A 41 4.18 6.09 -7.85
C HIS A 41 4.67 6.22 -9.31
N ARG A 42 5.41 5.24 -9.84
CA ARG A 42 5.78 5.15 -11.25
C ARG A 42 4.58 5.24 -12.20
N LEU A 43 3.42 4.72 -11.80
CA LEU A 43 2.19 4.75 -12.60
C LEU A 43 1.59 6.15 -12.78
N ILE A 44 1.99 7.12 -11.95
CA ILE A 44 1.49 8.49 -11.94
C ILE A 44 2.41 9.43 -12.77
N GLN A 45 3.50 8.88 -13.32
CA GLN A 45 4.40 9.65 -14.17
C GLN A 45 3.75 9.95 -15.53
N LYS A 46 4.12 11.10 -16.12
CA LYS A 46 3.46 11.67 -17.32
C LYS A 46 3.57 10.79 -18.58
N ASP A 47 4.54 9.88 -18.61
CA ASP A 47 4.79 8.98 -19.73
C ASP A 47 3.90 7.72 -19.69
N VAL A 48 3.19 7.48 -18.58
CA VAL A 48 2.22 6.39 -18.46
C VAL A 48 0.88 6.86 -19.00
N LYS A 49 0.38 6.16 -20.02
CA LYS A 49 -0.92 6.43 -20.63
C LYS A 49 -1.81 5.20 -20.49
N PHE A 50 -2.99 5.42 -19.93
CA PHE A 50 -4.03 4.41 -19.85
C PHE A 50 -4.95 4.55 -21.07
N LYS A 51 -5.35 3.42 -21.69
CA LYS A 51 -6.32 3.46 -22.79
C LYS A 51 -7.71 3.89 -22.31
N ASN A 52 -8.15 3.32 -21.19
CA ASN A 52 -9.45 3.60 -20.58
C ASN A 52 -9.38 3.27 -19.08
N LEU A 53 -8.94 4.22 -18.26
CA LEU A 53 -8.83 4.02 -16.81
C LEU A 53 -10.19 4.27 -16.17
N GLY A 54 -10.85 3.22 -15.68
CA GLY A 54 -12.17 3.33 -15.02
C GLY A 54 -12.10 3.42 -13.49
N LEU A 55 -11.07 2.85 -12.87
CA LEU A 55 -10.93 2.79 -11.42
C LEU A 55 -9.46 2.92 -11.00
N ALA A 56 -9.19 3.80 -10.04
CA ALA A 56 -7.89 3.90 -9.38
C ALA A 56 -8.01 3.49 -7.90
N ILE A 57 -7.23 2.49 -7.49
CA ILE A 57 -7.14 2.05 -6.09
C ILE A 57 -5.83 2.58 -5.51
N LEU A 58 -5.92 3.35 -4.44
CA LEU A 58 -4.79 3.96 -3.75
C LEU A 58 -4.66 3.34 -2.38
N ASP A 59 -3.57 2.62 -2.13
CA ASP A 59 -3.25 2.09 -0.80
C ASP A 59 -2.26 3.01 -0.08
N GLU A 60 -2.51 3.24 1.21
CA GLU A 60 -1.74 4.11 2.09
C GLU A 60 -1.35 5.47 1.47
N GLU A 61 -2.37 6.22 1.03
CA GLU A 61 -2.23 7.56 0.39
C GLU A 61 -1.31 8.53 1.16
N HIS A 62 -1.21 8.36 2.48
CA HIS A 62 -0.35 9.18 3.34
C HIS A 62 1.14 9.09 2.95
N ARG A 63 1.59 7.98 2.35
CA ARG A 63 2.97 7.77 1.89
C ARG A 63 3.34 8.54 0.63
N PHE A 64 2.38 9.11 -0.09
CA PHE A 64 2.63 9.88 -1.32
C PHE A 64 3.02 11.33 -1.01
N GLY A 65 4.02 11.83 -1.75
CA GLY A 65 4.46 13.22 -1.67
C GLY A 65 3.43 14.20 -2.24
N VAL A 66 3.58 15.49 -1.92
CA VAL A 66 2.63 16.55 -2.33
C VAL A 66 2.42 16.57 -3.86
N ARG A 67 3.51 16.54 -4.64
CA ARG A 67 3.44 16.54 -6.10
C ARG A 67 2.67 15.35 -6.68
N GLN A 68 2.85 14.17 -6.10
CA GLN A 68 2.14 12.96 -6.52
C GLN A 68 0.65 13.07 -6.19
N LYS A 69 0.30 13.65 -5.03
CA LYS A 69 -1.08 13.92 -4.63
C LYS A 69 -1.78 14.88 -5.58
N GLU A 70 -1.10 15.94 -6.04
CA GLU A 70 -1.66 16.84 -7.06
C GLU A 70 -1.93 16.13 -8.39
N GLN A 71 -1.02 15.26 -8.85
CA GLN A 71 -1.26 14.45 -10.05
C GLN A 71 -2.42 13.47 -9.87
N MET A 72 -2.57 12.86 -8.69
CA MET A 72 -3.70 12.00 -8.38
C MET A 72 -5.02 12.78 -8.34
N LYS A 73 -5.04 14.01 -7.81
CA LYS A 73 -6.25 14.86 -7.83
C LYS A 73 -6.74 15.13 -9.25
N ALA A 74 -5.83 15.35 -10.21
CA ALA A 74 -6.20 15.50 -11.62
C ALA A 74 -6.87 14.23 -12.16
N LEU A 75 -6.37 13.04 -11.81
CA LEU A 75 -7.00 11.76 -12.17
C LEU A 75 -8.39 11.60 -11.53
N ARG A 76 -8.63 12.10 -10.31
CA ARG A 76 -9.94 12.00 -9.63
C ARG A 76 -11.07 12.75 -10.34
N ALA A 77 -10.75 13.71 -11.20
CA ALA A 77 -11.78 14.45 -11.94
C ALA A 77 -12.43 13.61 -13.04
N GLU A 78 -11.76 12.55 -13.49
CA GLU A 78 -12.18 11.74 -14.65
C GLU A 78 -12.38 10.25 -14.30
N VAL A 79 -11.94 9.80 -13.13
CA VAL A 79 -11.86 8.38 -12.75
C VAL A 79 -12.37 8.16 -11.33
N ASP A 80 -13.10 7.06 -11.11
CA ASP A 80 -13.49 6.61 -9.78
C ASP A 80 -12.27 6.24 -8.94
N VAL A 81 -12.19 6.74 -7.70
CA VAL A 81 -11.03 6.51 -6.83
C VAL A 81 -11.42 5.90 -5.50
N LEU A 82 -10.84 4.73 -5.22
CA LEU A 82 -10.94 4.03 -3.94
C LEU A 82 -9.63 4.20 -3.16
N THR A 83 -9.66 4.96 -2.06
CA THR A 83 -8.52 5.05 -1.14
C THR A 83 -8.68 4.03 -0.01
N LEU A 84 -7.65 3.22 0.23
CA LEU A 84 -7.53 2.28 1.35
C LEU A 84 -6.46 2.81 2.32
N THR A 85 -6.73 2.71 3.62
CA THR A 85 -5.71 3.01 4.65
C THR A 85 -6.03 2.28 5.94
N ALA A 86 -4.99 1.80 6.61
CA ALA A 86 -5.11 1.27 7.97
C ALA A 86 -5.31 2.39 9.02
N THR A 87 -4.91 3.63 8.71
CA THR A 87 -4.96 4.78 9.63
C THR A 87 -5.52 6.01 8.93
N PRO A 88 -6.80 6.38 9.17
CA PRO A 88 -7.35 7.55 8.52
C PRO A 88 -6.60 8.81 8.97
N ILE A 89 -6.17 9.64 8.01
CA ILE A 89 -5.54 10.93 8.30
C ILE A 89 -6.57 11.81 9.02
N PRO A 90 -6.24 12.46 10.15
CA PRO A 90 -7.23 13.18 10.97
C PRO A 90 -8.12 14.15 10.17
N ARG A 91 -7.55 14.94 9.25
CA ARG A 91 -8.32 15.83 8.38
C ARG A 91 -9.27 15.07 7.45
N THR A 92 -8.83 13.96 6.87
CA THR A 92 -9.66 13.13 5.99
C THR A 92 -10.81 12.50 6.76
N LEU A 93 -10.57 12.08 8.01
CA LEU A 93 -11.62 11.61 8.91
C LEU A 93 -12.64 12.72 9.22
N SER A 94 -12.17 13.94 9.55
CA SER A 94 -13.06 15.09 9.80
C SER A 94 -13.96 15.41 8.61
N MET A 95 -13.39 15.49 7.40
CA MET A 95 -14.18 15.75 6.18
C MET A 95 -15.22 14.66 5.92
N ALA A 96 -14.90 13.40 6.27
CA ALA A 96 -15.84 12.29 6.12
C ALA A 96 -16.98 12.37 7.15
N MET A 97 -16.68 12.80 8.38
CA MET A 97 -17.71 13.07 9.40
C MET A 97 -18.59 14.28 9.08
N GLU A 98 -18.06 15.27 8.36
CA GLU A 98 -18.81 16.43 7.85
C GLU A 98 -19.66 16.11 6.60
N GLY A 99 -19.64 14.86 6.12
CA GLY A 99 -20.42 14.41 4.96
C GLY A 99 -19.85 14.86 3.61
N LEU A 100 -18.67 15.48 3.59
CA LEU A 100 -17.99 15.92 2.36
C LEU A 100 -17.30 14.77 1.62
N ARG A 101 -17.16 13.60 2.25
CA ARG A 101 -16.55 12.41 1.66
C ARG A 101 -17.18 11.14 2.23
N GLU A 102 -17.64 10.25 1.34
CA GLU A 102 -18.08 8.92 1.76
C GLU A 102 -16.91 8.10 2.28
N PHE A 103 -17.12 7.39 3.39
CA PHE A 103 -16.13 6.49 3.97
C PHE A 103 -16.82 5.25 4.52
N SER A 104 -16.13 4.11 4.43
CA SER A 104 -16.56 2.86 5.03
C SER A 104 -15.49 2.41 6.01
N VAL A 105 -15.92 1.99 7.20
CA VAL A 105 -15.03 1.48 8.25
C VAL A 105 -15.25 -0.02 8.39
N ILE A 106 -14.19 -0.79 8.19
CA ILE A 106 -14.19 -2.23 8.45
C ILE A 106 -13.60 -2.46 9.84
N SER A 107 -14.46 -2.54 10.85
CA SER A 107 -14.06 -2.68 12.26
C SER A 107 -13.93 -4.13 12.73
N THR A 108 -14.51 -5.08 11.98
CA THR A 108 -14.50 -6.50 12.38
C THR A 108 -13.15 -7.13 12.05
N PRO A 109 -12.37 -7.59 13.04
CA PRO A 109 -11.11 -8.26 12.78
C PRO A 109 -11.33 -9.62 12.11
N PRO A 110 -10.36 -10.12 11.33
CA PRO A 110 -10.40 -11.48 10.80
C PRO A 110 -10.56 -12.53 11.91
N GLN A 111 -11.22 -13.65 11.58
CA GLN A 111 -11.34 -14.79 12.49
C GLN A 111 -9.94 -15.26 12.92
N LYS A 112 -9.80 -15.64 14.20
CA LYS A 112 -8.55 -16.09 14.84
C LYS A 112 -7.50 -14.99 15.11
N ARG A 113 -7.80 -13.70 14.94
CA ARG A 113 -6.91 -12.63 15.40
C ARG A 113 -6.89 -12.56 16.92
N LEU A 114 -5.75 -12.90 17.53
CA LEU A 114 -5.51 -12.69 18.96
C LEU A 114 -5.09 -11.24 19.21
N ALA A 115 -5.50 -10.67 20.34
CA ALA A 115 -5.05 -9.34 20.75
C ALA A 115 -3.52 -9.35 20.98
N ILE A 116 -2.83 -8.32 20.50
CA ILE A 116 -1.39 -8.14 20.72
C ILE A 116 -1.20 -7.70 22.18
N LYS A 117 -0.33 -8.39 22.92
CA LYS A 117 0.06 -7.98 24.27
C LYS A 117 1.20 -6.96 24.15
N THR A 118 0.94 -5.72 24.56
CA THR A 118 1.91 -4.62 24.52
C THR A 118 2.49 -4.39 25.91
N PHE A 119 3.82 -4.25 25.99
CA PHE A 119 4.54 -3.95 27.22
C PHE A 119 5.34 -2.65 27.03
N HIS A 120 5.39 -1.84 28.08
CA HIS A 120 6.23 -0.65 28.13
C HIS A 120 7.25 -0.85 29.25
N THR A 121 8.53 -0.88 28.90
CA THR A 121 9.65 -1.10 29.83
C THR A 121 10.81 -0.22 29.43
N ASP A 122 11.67 0.12 30.39
CA ASP A 122 12.96 0.71 30.07
C ASP A 122 13.82 -0.26 29.25
N TYR A 123 14.81 0.28 28.54
CA TYR A 123 15.72 -0.51 27.73
C TYR A 123 16.50 -1.49 28.62
N SER A 124 16.36 -2.78 28.34
CA SER A 124 17.06 -3.85 29.06
C SER A 124 17.42 -4.95 28.08
N GLU A 125 18.72 -5.20 27.91
CA GLU A 125 19.21 -6.29 27.07
C GLU A 125 18.69 -7.66 27.52
N GLY A 126 18.48 -7.84 28.83
CA GLY A 126 17.92 -9.07 29.39
C GLY A 126 16.50 -9.32 28.90
N ILE A 127 15.63 -8.29 28.97
CA ILE A 127 14.23 -8.36 28.50
C ILE A 127 14.18 -8.58 26.99
N ILE A 128 14.99 -7.84 26.23
CA ILE A 128 15.08 -7.97 24.77
C ILE A 128 15.51 -9.40 24.41
N ARG A 129 16.59 -9.92 25.02
CA ARG A 129 17.08 -11.28 24.76
C ARG A 129 16.01 -12.33 25.06
N GLU A 130 15.30 -12.21 26.18
CA GLU A 130 14.23 -13.14 26.54
C GLU A 130 13.10 -13.11 25.49
N ALA A 131 12.62 -11.91 25.13
CA ALA A 131 11.55 -11.72 24.16
C ALA A 131 11.92 -12.31 22.78
N VAL A 132 13.13 -12.02 22.30
CA VAL A 132 13.65 -12.54 21.02
C VAL A 132 13.79 -14.05 21.05
N THR A 133 14.40 -14.60 22.12
CA THR A 133 14.59 -16.05 22.27
C THR A 133 13.26 -16.78 22.32
N ARG A 134 12.26 -16.21 23.01
CA ARG A 134 10.90 -16.76 23.07
C ARG A 134 10.25 -16.85 21.69
N GLU A 135 10.45 -15.83 20.86
CA GLU A 135 9.91 -15.79 19.50
C GLU A 135 10.59 -16.84 18.61
N PHE A 136 11.91 -16.96 18.68
CA PHE A 136 12.66 -17.95 17.90
C PHE A 136 12.37 -19.39 18.33
N LYS A 137 12.17 -19.65 19.64
CA LYS A 137 11.79 -20.99 20.14
C LYS A 137 10.48 -21.51 19.55
N ARG A 138 9.57 -20.63 19.11
CA ARG A 138 8.33 -21.01 18.42
C ARG A 138 8.42 -20.93 16.90
N GLY A 139 9.63 -20.74 16.35
CA GLY A 139 9.86 -20.57 14.90
C GLY A 139 9.33 -19.25 14.35
N GLY A 140 9.09 -18.26 15.21
CA GLY A 140 8.64 -16.94 14.81
C GLY A 140 9.79 -16.04 14.34
N GLN A 141 9.42 -14.84 13.87
CA GLN A 141 10.34 -13.81 13.41
C GLN A 141 10.18 -12.56 14.28
N VAL A 142 11.26 -11.80 14.45
CA VAL A 142 11.28 -10.57 15.25
C VAL A 142 11.55 -9.37 14.34
N TYR A 143 10.76 -8.31 14.52
CA TYR A 143 11.10 -6.98 14.05
C TYR A 143 11.73 -6.19 15.20
N PHE A 144 12.98 -5.75 15.03
CA PHE A 144 13.68 -4.87 15.98
C PHE A 144 13.84 -3.51 15.31
N LEU A 145 13.27 -2.46 15.91
CA LEU A 145 13.31 -1.11 15.36
C LEU A 145 14.49 -0.35 15.99
N HIS A 146 15.45 0.03 15.15
CA HIS A 146 16.56 0.90 15.51
C HIS A 146 16.45 2.19 14.70
N ASN A 147 16.32 3.33 15.37
CA ASN A 147 15.95 4.60 14.74
C ASN A 147 17.14 5.36 14.11
N GLU A 148 18.37 4.91 14.35
CA GLU A 148 19.58 5.53 13.81
C GLU A 148 20.19 4.64 12.72
N VAL A 149 20.38 5.20 11.52
CA VAL A 149 20.92 4.44 10.38
C VAL A 149 22.43 4.26 10.50
N ASP A 150 23.14 5.22 11.10
CA ASP A 150 24.60 5.18 11.21
C ASP A 150 25.10 4.10 12.19
N THR A 151 24.20 3.61 13.06
CA THR A 151 24.51 2.70 14.17
C THR A 151 23.75 1.36 14.08
N ILE A 152 23.12 1.07 12.93
CA ILE A 152 22.49 -0.23 12.64
C ILE A 152 23.49 -1.31 12.23
#